data_AF-A0A2H0YSV3-F1
#
_entry.id   AF-A0A2H0YSV3-F1
#
_cell.length_a   1.000
_cell.length_b   1.000
_cell.length_c   1.000
_cell.angle_alpha   90.00
_cell.angle_beta   90.00
_cell.angle_gamma   90.00
#
_symmetry.space_group_name_H-M   'P 1'
#
loop_
_entity.id
_entity.type
_entity.pdbx_description
1 polymer ?
#
loop_
_entity_poly.entity_id
_entity_poly.type
_entity_poly.pdbx_seq_one_letter_code
_entity_poly.pdbx_strand_id
1 'polypeptide(L)'
;MILPIIITAIITFAIVGLWSKYAYTKGNKNVYVAFEALKNELNSMSRELGHNDIYEYWAKTKGKEYSEKASENMENTLKFLRNG
;
A
#
# COMPACT_ATOMS: atom_id res chain seq x y z
N MET A 1 17.27 3.51 11.86
CA MET A 1 16.45 4.06 10.74
C MET A 1 16.05 3.04 9.66
N ILE A 2 16.46 1.76 9.71
CA ILE A 2 16.05 0.73 8.71
C ILE A 2 14.93 -0.19 9.24
N LEU A 3 14.82 -0.32 10.56
CA LEU A 3 13.93 -1.27 11.22
C LEU A 3 12.41 -1.00 11.03
N PRO A 4 11.90 0.24 11.07
CA PRO A 4 10.47 0.49 10.89
C PRO A 4 9.97 0.17 9.47
N ILE A 5 10.79 0.45 8.46
CA ILE A 5 10.45 0.23 7.04
C ILE A 5 10.42 -1.27 6.70
N ILE A 6 11.30 -2.06 7.31
CA ILE A 6 11.29 -3.53 7.17
C ILE A 6 10.07 -4.14 7.88
N ILE A 7 9.66 -3.59 9.03
CA ILE A 7 8.46 -4.04 9.76
C ILE A 7 7.17 -3.72 8.98
N THR A 8 7.06 -2.56 8.34
CA THR A 8 5.91 -2.20 7.50
C THR A 8 5.82 -3.07 6.23
N ALA A 9 6.95 -3.43 5.61
CA ALA A 9 6.98 -4.33 4.46
C ALA A 9 6.61 -5.79 4.83
N ILE A 10 7.03 -6.27 6.01
CA ILE A 10 6.69 -7.61 6.52
C ILE A 10 5.20 -7.70 6.91
N ILE A 11 4.65 -6.65 7.53
CA ILE A 11 3.23 -6.59 7.88
C ILE A 11 2.37 -6.49 6.60
N THR A 12 2.84 -5.79 5.57
CA THR A 12 2.18 -5.74 4.25
C THR A 12 2.17 -7.10 3.56
N PHE A 13 3.28 -7.85 3.61
CA PHE A 13 3.34 -9.21 3.06
C PHE A 13 2.46 -10.21 3.83
N ALA A 14 2.36 -10.07 5.16
CA ALA A 14 1.49 -10.89 6.00
C ALA A 14 -0.01 -10.60 5.77
N ILE A 15 -0.38 -9.33 5.57
CA ILE A 15 -1.77 -8.94 5.28
C ILE A 15 -2.18 -9.39 3.87
N VAL A 16 -1.30 -9.28 2.87
CA VAL A 16 -1.54 -9.77 1.49
C VAL A 16 -1.58 -11.31 1.41
N GLY A 17 -0.75 -12.01 2.20
CA GLY A 17 -0.77 -13.47 2.34
C GLY A 17 -2.02 -14.01 3.06
N LEU A 18 -2.52 -13.30 4.08
CA LEU A 18 -3.79 -13.60 4.73
C LEU A 18 -5.00 -13.30 3.82
N TRP A 19 -4.87 -12.32 2.93
CA TRP A 19 -5.88 -11.92 1.96
C TRP A 19 -6.08 -12.86 0.78
N SER A 20 -5.02 -13.47 0.28
CA SER A 20 -5.11 -14.45 -0.83
C SER A 20 -5.88 -15.72 -0.42
N LYS A 21 -5.98 -16.00 0.89
CA LYS A 21 -6.77 -17.11 1.45
C LYS A 21 -8.22 -16.73 1.80
N TYR A 22 -8.52 -15.45 2.06
CA TYR A 22 -9.84 -14.98 2.53
C TYR A 22 -10.69 -14.27 1.45
N ALA A 23 -10.08 -13.55 0.50
CA ALA A 23 -10.77 -12.85 -0.58
C ALA A 23 -11.51 -13.81 -1.55
N TYR A 24 -11.16 -15.09 -1.57
CA TYR A 24 -11.89 -16.12 -2.30
C TYR A 24 -13.28 -16.45 -1.71
N THR A 25 -13.63 -15.94 -0.51
CA THR A 25 -14.86 -16.40 0.18
C THR A 25 -15.81 -15.32 0.70
N LYS A 26 -15.40 -14.10 1.12
CA LYS A 26 -16.35 -13.07 1.60
C LYS A 26 -15.86 -11.60 1.45
N GLY A 27 -16.52 -10.85 0.56
CA GLY A 27 -16.75 -9.40 0.68
C GLY A 27 -15.55 -8.45 0.46
N ASN A 28 -15.46 -7.89 -0.74
CA ASN A 28 -14.43 -6.92 -1.17
C ASN A 28 -14.38 -5.61 -0.36
N LYS A 29 -15.44 -5.24 0.37
CA LYS A 29 -15.53 -3.96 1.09
C LYS A 29 -14.62 -3.84 2.33
N ASN A 30 -14.52 -4.87 3.18
CA ASN A 30 -13.63 -4.82 4.35
C ASN A 30 -12.16 -4.76 3.94
N VAL A 31 -11.93 -5.39 2.81
CA VAL A 31 -10.68 -5.54 2.10
C VAL A 31 -10.28 -4.17 1.52
N TYR A 32 -11.18 -3.49 0.82
CA TYR A 32 -11.01 -2.09 0.41
C TYR A 32 -10.57 -1.17 1.57
N VAL A 33 -11.29 -1.20 2.70
CA VAL A 33 -11.01 -0.32 3.85
C VAL A 33 -9.60 -0.52 4.41
N ALA A 34 -9.13 -1.77 4.49
CA ALA A 34 -7.79 -2.05 5.00
C ALA A 34 -6.69 -1.56 4.04
N PHE A 35 -6.89 -1.68 2.72
CA PHE A 35 -5.93 -1.15 1.75
C PHE A 35 -5.94 0.39 1.72
N GLU A 36 -7.10 1.00 1.90
CA GLU A 36 -7.23 2.47 1.98
C GLU A 36 -6.51 3.00 3.22
N ALA A 37 -6.67 2.34 4.37
CA ALA A 37 -5.93 2.66 5.59
C ALA A 37 -4.42 2.53 5.39
N LEU A 38 -3.96 1.44 4.74
CA LEU A 38 -2.54 1.24 4.46
C LEU A 38 -1.95 2.36 3.58
N LYS A 39 -2.67 2.76 2.53
CA LYS A 39 -2.25 3.89 1.67
C LYS A 39 -2.11 5.18 2.47
N ASN A 40 -3.06 5.46 3.37
CA ASN A 40 -3.02 6.65 4.21
C ASN A 40 -1.83 6.63 5.18
N GLU A 41 -1.56 5.50 5.82
CA GLU A 41 -0.40 5.33 6.70
C GLU A 41 0.92 5.52 5.95
N LEU A 42 1.07 4.90 4.78
CA LEU A 42 2.25 5.08 3.93
C LEU A 42 2.46 6.55 3.53
N ASN A 43 1.39 7.26 3.21
CA ASN A 43 1.44 8.69 2.93
C ASN A 43 1.86 9.52 4.15
N SER A 44 1.32 9.21 5.32
CA SER A 44 1.71 9.88 6.57
C SER A 44 3.19 9.69 6.88
N MET A 45 3.66 8.44 6.82
CA MET A 45 5.07 8.11 7.03
C MET A 45 5.99 8.80 6.01
N SER A 46 5.55 8.88 4.76
CA SER A 46 6.34 9.57 3.73
C SER A 46 6.47 11.06 4.03
N ARG A 47 5.42 11.69 4.57
CA ARG A 47 5.44 13.08 5.05
C ARG A 47 6.35 13.29 6.24
N GLU A 48 6.37 12.36 7.19
CA GLU A 48 7.32 12.39 8.31
C GLU A 48 8.78 12.31 7.83
N LEU A 49 9.02 11.64 6.70
CA LEU A 49 10.32 11.56 6.05
C LEU A 49 10.64 12.77 5.13
N GLY A 50 9.75 13.77 5.08
CA GLY A 50 9.95 14.99 4.31
C GLY A 50 9.53 14.90 2.83
N HIS A 51 8.64 13.97 2.49
CA HIS A 51 8.04 13.83 1.15
C HIS A 51 6.57 14.28 1.16
N ASN A 52 6.00 14.68 0.03
CA ASN A 52 4.59 15.06 -0.02
C ASN A 52 3.64 13.86 0.17
N ASP A 53 4.03 12.70 -0.35
CA ASP A 53 3.30 11.44 -0.30
C ASP A 53 4.22 10.23 -0.56
N ILE A 54 3.63 9.03 -0.55
CA ILE A 54 4.34 7.78 -0.81
C ILE A 54 4.87 7.69 -2.25
N TYR A 55 4.21 8.35 -3.22
CA TYR A 55 4.67 8.38 -4.60
C TYR A 55 5.99 9.15 -4.72
N GLU A 56 6.09 10.33 -4.09
CA GLU A 56 7.34 11.09 -4.09
C GLU A 56 8.45 10.33 -3.36
N TYR A 57 8.14 9.72 -2.21
CA TYR A 57 9.10 8.88 -1.50
C TYR A 57 9.64 7.75 -2.39
N TRP A 58 8.76 7.00 -3.06
CA TRP A 58 9.18 5.93 -3.98
C TRP A 58 9.94 6.47 -5.19
N ALA A 59 9.52 7.60 -5.77
CA ALA A 59 10.20 8.18 -6.91
C ALA A 59 11.64 8.56 -6.56
N LYS A 60 11.86 9.13 -5.36
CA LYS A 60 13.19 9.54 -4.89
C LYS A 60 14.06 8.36 -4.45
N THR A 61 13.48 7.32 -3.85
CA THR A 61 14.24 6.21 -3.25
C THR A 61 14.40 4.98 -4.13
N LYS A 62 13.47 4.76 -5.07
CA LYS A 62 13.39 3.58 -5.94
C LYS A 62 13.34 3.92 -7.43
N GLY A 63 13.14 5.18 -7.78
CA GLY A 63 13.06 5.67 -9.15
C GLY A 63 11.63 5.87 -9.63
N LYS A 64 11.49 6.76 -10.62
CA LYS A 64 10.20 7.24 -11.13
C LYS A 64 9.33 6.11 -11.69
N GLU A 65 9.91 5.23 -12.52
CA GLU A 65 9.18 4.11 -13.14
C GLU A 65 8.60 3.13 -12.09
N TYR A 66 9.36 2.82 -11.04
CA TYR A 66 8.86 2.01 -9.93
C TYR A 66 7.69 2.69 -9.24
N SER A 67 7.83 3.99 -8.94
CA SER A 67 6.80 4.76 -8.25
C SER A 67 5.48 4.83 -9.03
N GLU A 68 5.58 5.03 -10.35
CA GLU A 68 4.43 5.03 -11.26
C GLU A 68 3.70 3.68 -11.23
N LYS A 69 4.44 2.57 -11.42
CA LYS A 69 3.85 1.22 -11.39
C LYS A 69 3.27 0.85 -10.02
N ALA A 70 3.96 1.18 -8.93
CA ALA A 70 3.51 0.89 -7.59
C ALA A 70 2.23 1.66 -7.24
N SER A 71 2.16 2.94 -7.62
CA SER A 71 0.99 3.77 -7.39
C SER A 71 -0.18 3.34 -8.27
N GLU A 72 0.06 3.07 -9.55
CA GLU A 72 -0.96 2.54 -10.45
C GLU A 72 -1.56 1.23 -9.93
N ASN A 73 -0.72 0.29 -9.49
CA ASN A 73 -1.20 -0.97 -8.92
C ASN A 73 -2.02 -0.75 -7.64
N MET A 74 -1.59 0.15 -6.76
CA MET A 74 -2.30 0.47 -5.53
C MET A 74 -3.66 1.11 -5.81
N GLU A 75 -3.73 2.07 -6.74
CA GLU A 75 -4.99 2.72 -7.13
C GLU A 75 -5.93 1.74 -7.84
N ASN A 76 -5.42 0.91 -8.76
CA ASN A 76 -6.21 -0.10 -9.46
C ASN A 76 -6.77 -1.14 -8.49
N THR A 77 -5.97 -1.55 -7.50
CA THR A 77 -6.41 -2.46 -6.44
C THR A 77 -7.53 -1.82 -5.61
N LEU A 78 -7.33 -0.59 -5.14
CA LEU A 78 -8.38 0.13 -4.40
C LEU A 78 -9.65 0.30 -5.23
N LYS A 79 -9.54 0.64 -6.52
CA LYS A 79 -10.67 0.77 -7.43
C LYS A 79 -11.40 -0.56 -7.64
N PHE A 80 -10.66 -1.66 -7.82
CA PHE A 80 -11.25 -2.99 -7.95
C PHE A 80 -12.04 -3.37 -6.68
N LEU A 81 -11.41 -3.20 -5.52
CA LEU A 81 -12.00 -3.57 -4.23
C LEU A 81 -13.19 -2.68 -3.83
N ARG A 82 -13.22 -1.43 -4.29
CA ARG A 82 -14.36 -0.52 -4.07
C ARG A 82 -15.61 -0.93 -4.82
N ASN A 83 -15.44 -1.55 -6.00
CA ASN A 83 -16.52 -1.82 -6.95
C ASN A 83 -16.91 -3.31 -7.04
N GLY A 84 -16.12 -4.21 -6.46
CA GLY A 84 -16.45 -5.62 -6.29
C GLY A 84 -17.15 -5.91 -4.98
#